data_AF-A0A520Q9D4-F1
#
_entry.id   AF-A0A520Q9D4-F1
#
_cell.length_a   1.000
_cell.length_b   1.000
_cell.length_c   1.000
_cell.angle_alpha   90.00
_cell.angle_beta   90.00
_cell.angle_gamma   90.00
#
_symmetry.space_group_name_H-M   'P 1'
#
loop_
_entity.id
_entity.type
_entity.pdbx_description
1 polymer ?
#
loop_
_entity_poly.entity_id
_entity_poly.type
_entity_poly.pdbx_seq_one_letter_code
_entity_poly.pdbx_strand_id
1 'polypeptide(L)'
;MRLPLPLALSALALVACAAPTDGGDVRSRGAALDMTFEEFLEGSYREPFEGGQWIVNGDTPVATVEGMREVYERIGTRQRSYGSGDAPADGALTLNTVGGADDRWSATDQRALTYCVSAGLFGGRYDEVVRVMADAARAWEAVADVGFVHVSDEDAACDASNPRVVFDVRPVDVDGEYLARAFFPSSSRAQRNVLIDVSAFSLGGGGVDLLGVMRHELGHVLGFRHEHTRPEAGTCFEDSAHRPLTPYDRDSVMHYPQCNGNMSSRLEITALDAQGAALVYGEPGAAPGPGTPGATPSIPSPARPAPRIDPFGAETPPEERPPAPPPEEPSTGACRTGSGALIPGEVHRYPTLDVPAGRTITITTRGAGDADLYTWMQGASGGCASEGPTSEEGCVLTSDGSGLRVDVVGFDFATYELRVCF
;
A
#
# COMPACT_ATOMS: atom_id res chain seq x y z
N MET A 1 31.63 -41.24 21.70
CA MET A 1 31.95 -39.87 21.23
C MET A 1 30.78 -39.38 20.39
N ARG A 2 29.92 -38.54 20.98
CA ARG A 2 28.81 -37.86 20.30
C ARG A 2 29.20 -36.38 20.24
N LEU A 3 29.35 -35.82 19.05
CA LEU A 3 29.46 -34.36 18.87
C LEU A 3 28.05 -33.74 18.95
N PRO A 4 27.87 -32.56 19.55
CA PRO A 4 26.60 -31.86 19.57
C PRO A 4 26.36 -31.06 18.28
N LEU A 5 25.10 -31.06 17.86
CA LEU A 5 24.50 -30.30 16.77
C LEU A 5 24.40 -28.80 17.19
N PRO A 6 24.64 -27.81 16.31
CA PRO A 6 24.42 -26.41 16.67
C PRO A 6 22.91 -26.12 16.70
N LEU A 7 22.43 -25.58 17.81
CA LEU A 7 21.13 -24.94 17.91
C LEU A 7 21.12 -23.73 16.97
N ALA A 8 20.20 -23.72 16.00
CA ALA A 8 19.79 -22.50 15.34
C ALA A 8 18.91 -21.70 16.30
N LEU A 9 19.36 -20.50 16.67
CA LEU A 9 18.54 -19.50 17.35
C LEU A 9 17.51 -18.97 16.34
N SER A 10 16.24 -19.34 16.51
CA SER A 10 15.12 -18.58 15.95
C SER A 10 15.04 -17.25 16.69
N ALA A 11 15.09 -16.13 15.97
CA ALA A 11 14.91 -14.80 16.54
C ALA A 11 14.08 -13.93 15.58
N LEU A 12 13.08 -13.26 16.17
CA LEU A 12 12.16 -12.25 15.62
C LEU A 12 11.03 -12.74 14.69
N ALA A 13 10.03 -13.36 15.31
CA ALA A 13 8.66 -13.31 14.78
C ALA A 13 8.06 -11.94 15.14
N LEU A 14 7.68 -11.15 14.13
CA LEU A 14 6.75 -10.04 14.29
C LEU A 14 5.36 -10.63 14.61
N VAL A 15 5.08 -10.72 15.92
CA VAL A 15 3.78 -10.90 16.58
C VAL A 15 2.77 -11.77 15.81
N ALA A 16 3.00 -13.08 15.84
CA ALA A 16 1.93 -14.08 15.77
C ALA A 16 1.49 -14.45 17.20
N CYS A 17 0.22 -14.20 17.49
CA CYS A 17 -0.68 -14.92 18.41
C CYS A 17 -0.10 -15.63 19.66
N ALA A 18 -0.10 -14.96 20.82
CA ALA A 18 -0.29 -15.61 22.12
C ALA A 18 -0.81 -14.63 23.18
N ALA A 19 -1.84 -15.03 23.93
CA ALA A 19 -2.39 -14.26 25.05
C ALA A 19 -1.30 -13.91 26.08
N PRO A 20 -1.24 -12.67 26.59
CA PRO A 20 -0.15 -12.28 27.48
C PRO A 20 -0.38 -12.85 28.88
N THR A 21 0.59 -13.64 29.36
CA THR A 21 0.82 -13.78 30.79
C THR A 21 2.09 -13.00 31.13
N ASP A 22 1.92 -12.10 32.09
CA ASP A 22 2.90 -11.29 32.80
C ASP A 22 3.65 -10.16 32.06
N GLY A 23 3.65 -9.02 32.76
CA GLY A 23 4.18 -7.73 32.33
C GLY A 23 5.66 -7.79 31.96
N GLY A 24 5.93 -7.47 30.69
CA GLY A 24 7.26 -7.29 30.14
C GLY A 24 7.56 -5.82 29.86
N ASP A 25 8.72 -5.40 30.36
CA ASP A 25 9.36 -4.09 30.30
C ASP A 25 9.25 -3.30 28.97
N VAL A 26 9.30 -1.97 29.11
CA VAL A 26 9.33 -0.89 28.09
C VAL A 26 10.46 -1.01 27.04
N ARG A 27 11.23 -2.11 27.04
CA ARG A 27 12.38 -2.36 26.15
C ARG A 27 12.00 -2.82 24.72
N SER A 28 10.73 -3.15 24.45
CA SER A 28 10.29 -3.54 23.09
C SER A 28 10.14 -2.38 22.11
N ARG A 29 10.14 -1.12 22.58
CA ARG A 29 9.95 0.08 21.73
C ARG A 29 11.17 0.46 20.88
N GLY A 30 12.34 -0.13 21.13
CA GLY A 30 13.59 0.19 20.44
C GLY A 30 14.05 -0.81 19.38
N ALA A 31 13.43 -1.99 19.26
CA ALA A 31 13.97 -3.09 18.44
C ALA A 31 13.66 -2.97 16.93
N ALA A 32 12.61 -2.22 16.56
CA ALA A 32 12.31 -1.94 15.14
C ALA A 32 13.21 -0.85 14.53
N LEU A 33 14.04 -0.18 15.33
CA LEU A 33 14.84 0.98 14.90
C LEU A 33 16.19 0.63 14.28
N ASP A 34 16.68 -0.60 14.46
CA ASP A 34 18.04 -0.99 14.07
C ASP A 34 18.07 -2.09 13.00
N MET A 35 16.91 -2.63 12.59
CA MET A 35 16.87 -3.64 11.54
C MET A 35 16.93 -3.00 10.15
N THR A 36 17.67 -3.61 9.23
CA THR A 36 17.70 -3.13 7.84
C THR A 36 16.37 -3.45 7.14
N PHE A 37 16.13 -2.84 5.97
CA PHE A 37 14.96 -3.17 5.17
C PHE A 37 14.91 -4.67 4.82
N GLU A 38 16.08 -5.25 4.54
CA GLU A 38 16.21 -6.68 4.21
C GLU A 38 15.80 -7.56 5.41
N GLU A 39 16.22 -7.20 6.62
CA GLU A 39 15.81 -7.91 7.85
C GLU A 39 14.31 -7.73 8.15
N PHE A 40 13.76 -6.53 7.90
CA PHE A 40 12.32 -6.27 8.01
C PHE A 40 11.51 -7.12 7.02
N LEU A 41 11.94 -7.17 5.76
CA LEU A 41 11.27 -7.93 4.71
C LEU A 41 11.34 -9.43 4.96
N GLU A 42 12.49 -9.96 5.41
CA GLU A 42 12.67 -11.37 5.77
C GLU A 42 11.83 -11.76 7.00
N GLY A 43 11.70 -10.85 7.98
CA GLY A 43 10.88 -11.04 9.16
C GLY A 43 9.38 -10.84 8.95
N SER A 44 8.95 -10.35 7.80
CA SER A 44 7.55 -10.09 7.48
C SER A 44 6.85 -11.33 6.96
N TYR A 45 5.65 -11.62 7.47
CA TYR A 45 4.85 -12.73 6.96
C TYR A 45 4.42 -12.48 5.52
N ARG A 46 4.66 -13.47 4.66
CA ARG A 46 4.19 -13.50 3.28
C ARG A 46 3.35 -14.74 3.08
N GLU A 47 2.19 -14.56 2.49
CA GLU A 47 1.27 -15.66 2.22
C GLU A 47 1.95 -16.76 1.38
N PRO A 48 1.77 -18.05 1.73
CA PRO A 48 2.55 -19.14 1.16
C PRO A 48 2.06 -19.61 -0.22
N PHE A 49 0.99 -19.02 -0.75
CA PHE A 49 0.38 -19.42 -2.02
C PHE A 49 0.84 -18.55 -3.21
N GLU A 50 0.54 -19.01 -4.43
CA GLU A 50 0.87 -18.30 -5.66
C GLU A 50 0.15 -16.94 -5.71
N GLY A 51 0.91 -15.87 -5.95
CA GLY A 51 0.38 -14.50 -5.85
C GLY A 51 0.16 -14.00 -4.42
N GLY A 52 0.66 -14.73 -3.42
CA GLY A 52 0.63 -14.33 -2.01
C GLY A 52 1.30 -12.98 -1.76
N GLN A 53 0.71 -12.20 -0.86
CA GLN A 53 1.14 -10.85 -0.53
C GLN A 53 1.82 -10.84 0.85
N TRP A 54 2.62 -9.81 1.13
CA TRP A 54 3.08 -9.57 2.50
C TRP A 54 1.91 -9.06 3.32
N ILE A 55 1.73 -9.59 4.53
CA ILE A 55 0.68 -9.10 5.43
C ILE A 55 1.34 -8.20 6.45
N VAL A 56 0.97 -6.93 6.41
CA VAL A 56 1.35 -5.97 7.42
C VAL A 56 0.17 -5.74 8.34
N ASN A 57 0.48 -5.51 9.61
CA ASN A 57 -0.50 -5.11 10.62
C ASN A 57 -1.70 -6.05 10.80
N GLY A 58 -1.53 -7.34 10.49
CA GLY A 58 -2.53 -8.37 10.77
C GLY A 58 -3.48 -8.67 9.61
N ASP A 59 -3.85 -7.72 8.76
CA ASP A 59 -4.82 -7.99 7.67
C ASP A 59 -4.61 -7.12 6.41
N THR A 60 -3.57 -6.30 6.36
CA THR A 60 -3.35 -5.40 5.22
C THR A 60 -2.35 -6.05 4.26
N PRO A 61 -2.78 -6.45 3.05
CA PRO A 61 -1.90 -7.03 2.06
C PRO A 61 -1.07 -5.94 1.36
N VAL A 62 0.22 -6.20 1.20
CA VAL A 62 1.16 -5.41 0.42
C VAL A 62 1.74 -6.31 -0.65
N ALA A 63 1.52 -5.96 -1.92
CA ALA A 63 1.83 -6.85 -3.03
C ALA A 63 3.29 -6.82 -3.48
N THR A 64 3.98 -5.70 -3.24
CA THR A 64 5.30 -5.42 -3.83
C THR A 64 6.33 -5.16 -2.74
N VAL A 65 7.59 -5.47 -3.06
CA VAL A 65 8.74 -5.12 -2.21
C VAL A 65 8.84 -3.60 -2.05
N GLU A 66 8.48 -2.85 -3.09
CA GLU A 66 8.32 -1.39 -3.05
C GLU A 66 7.33 -0.96 -1.97
N GLY A 67 6.10 -1.50 -1.99
CA GLY A 67 5.11 -1.20 -0.95
C GLY A 67 5.61 -1.56 0.45
N MET A 68 6.37 -2.65 0.59
CA MET A 68 7.00 -3.01 1.87
C MET A 68 8.10 -2.04 2.28
N ARG A 69 8.86 -1.49 1.32
CA ARG A 69 9.86 -0.45 1.57
C ARG A 69 9.19 0.83 2.04
N GLU A 70 8.11 1.24 1.40
CA GLU A 70 7.32 2.38 1.85
C GLU A 70 6.82 2.16 3.29
N VAL A 71 6.32 0.96 3.62
CA VAL A 71 5.90 0.62 5.00
C VAL A 71 7.08 0.78 5.96
N TYR A 72 8.23 0.20 5.64
CA TYR A 72 9.45 0.29 6.45
C TYR A 72 9.92 1.74 6.67
N GLU A 73 9.95 2.56 5.62
CA GLU A 73 10.36 3.96 5.72
C GLU A 73 9.39 4.82 6.54
N ARG A 74 8.09 4.53 6.45
CA ARG A 74 7.05 5.18 7.27
C ARG A 74 7.17 4.81 8.75
N ILE A 75 7.53 3.57 9.07
CA ILE A 75 7.84 3.15 10.46
C ILE A 75 9.03 3.97 10.99
N GLY A 76 10.11 4.08 10.20
CA GLY A 76 11.32 4.80 10.61
C GLY A 76 11.15 6.31 10.75
N THR A 77 10.35 6.96 9.90
CA THR A 77 10.11 8.42 9.95
C THR A 77 9.33 8.85 11.19
N ARG A 78 8.30 8.10 11.62
CA ARG A 78 7.50 8.45 12.81
C ARG A 78 8.23 8.22 14.13
N GLN A 79 9.07 7.20 14.23
CA GLN A 79 9.86 6.98 15.44
C GLN A 79 10.88 8.11 15.70
N ARG A 80 11.40 8.75 14.65
CA ARG A 80 12.24 9.97 14.78
C ARG A 80 11.46 11.18 15.28
N SER A 81 10.18 11.30 14.93
CA SER A 81 9.29 12.38 15.40
C SER A 81 8.80 12.19 16.85
N TYR A 82 8.82 10.97 17.41
CA TYR A 82 8.42 10.76 18.81
C TYR A 82 9.43 11.32 19.84
N GLY A 83 10.65 11.65 19.39
CA GLY A 83 11.66 12.33 20.20
C GLY A 83 11.52 13.86 20.28
N SER A 84 10.67 14.48 19.44
CA SER A 84 10.58 15.95 19.35
C SER A 84 9.40 16.57 20.10
N GLY A 85 8.50 15.79 20.69
CA GLY A 85 7.34 16.32 21.43
C GLY A 85 6.23 16.91 20.55
N ASP A 86 6.39 16.86 19.22
CA ASP A 86 5.46 17.40 18.22
C ASP A 86 4.63 16.28 17.56
N ALA A 87 4.19 15.28 18.33
CA ALA A 87 3.19 14.34 17.83
C ALA A 87 1.89 15.15 17.62
N PRO A 88 1.34 15.23 16.39
CA PRO A 88 0.01 15.81 16.22
C PRO A 88 -0.94 15.01 17.11
N ALA A 89 -1.59 15.71 18.03
CA ALA A 89 -2.83 15.22 18.60
C ALA A 89 -3.82 15.06 17.46
N ASP A 90 -4.63 14.01 17.52
CA ASP A 90 -5.98 13.88 16.96
C ASP A 90 -6.12 12.52 16.24
N GLY A 91 -6.49 11.50 17.03
CA GLY A 91 -6.92 10.19 16.52
C GLY A 91 -8.25 10.27 15.80
N ALA A 92 -8.58 9.25 15.01
CA ALA A 92 -9.69 9.25 14.06
C ALA A 92 -9.77 7.93 13.26
N LEU A 93 -10.95 7.61 12.71
CA LEU A 93 -11.08 6.79 11.50
C LEU A 93 -10.09 7.34 10.46
N THR A 94 -9.20 6.48 9.99
CA THR A 94 -8.13 6.86 9.07
C THR A 94 -8.53 6.53 7.64
N LEU A 95 -8.32 7.44 6.70
CA LEU A 95 -8.39 7.14 5.29
C LEU A 95 -6.99 6.83 4.76
N ASN A 96 -6.86 5.73 4.00
CA ASN A 96 -5.63 5.39 3.30
C ASN A 96 -5.28 6.48 2.30
N THR A 97 -3.99 6.74 2.12
CA THR A 97 -3.52 7.70 1.12
C THR A 97 -2.43 7.08 0.27
N VAL A 98 -2.53 7.23 -1.04
CA VAL A 98 -1.51 6.80 -2.01
C VAL A 98 -1.01 8.03 -2.75
N GLY A 99 0.31 8.25 -2.77
CA GLY A 99 0.90 9.45 -3.37
C GLY A 99 0.38 10.77 -2.77
N GLY A 100 -0.06 10.76 -1.51
CA GLY A 100 -0.63 11.93 -0.82
C GLY A 100 -2.10 12.24 -1.16
N ALA A 101 -2.77 11.41 -1.95
CA ALA A 101 -4.19 11.52 -2.26
C ALA A 101 -5.02 10.48 -1.50
N ASP A 102 -6.27 10.83 -1.16
CA ASP A 102 -7.25 9.94 -0.54
C ASP A 102 -7.51 8.70 -1.43
N ASP A 103 -7.21 7.52 -0.92
CA ASP A 103 -7.46 6.24 -1.58
C ASP A 103 -8.90 5.79 -1.33
N ARG A 104 -9.79 6.27 -2.20
CA ARG A 104 -11.24 6.06 -2.12
C ARG A 104 -11.83 5.83 -3.52
N TRP A 105 -12.94 5.12 -3.57
CA TRP A 105 -13.77 5.03 -4.78
C TRP A 105 -14.26 6.40 -5.26
N SER A 106 -14.42 6.51 -6.58
CA SER A 106 -15.02 7.70 -7.19
C SER A 106 -16.51 7.79 -6.82
N ALA A 107 -17.09 8.99 -6.94
CA ALA A 107 -18.52 9.20 -6.73
C ALA A 107 -19.41 8.35 -7.66
N THR A 108 -18.87 7.93 -8.82
CA THR A 108 -19.57 7.06 -9.77
C THR A 108 -19.51 5.60 -9.34
N ASP A 109 -18.38 5.17 -8.76
CA ASP A 109 -18.11 3.75 -8.48
C ASP A 109 -18.54 3.33 -7.08
N GLN A 110 -18.56 4.26 -6.12
CA GLN A 110 -18.82 3.98 -4.70
C GLN A 110 -20.17 3.28 -4.44
N ARG A 111 -21.15 3.42 -5.35
CA ARG A 111 -22.48 2.81 -5.26
C ARG A 111 -22.63 1.48 -6.02
N ALA A 112 -21.57 1.00 -6.66
CA ALA A 112 -21.58 -0.16 -7.54
C ALA A 112 -20.37 -1.09 -7.30
N LEU A 113 -20.02 -1.30 -6.02
CA LEU A 113 -18.95 -2.19 -5.61
C LEU A 113 -19.41 -3.64 -5.73
N THR A 114 -19.31 -4.19 -6.94
CA THR A 114 -19.76 -5.56 -7.24
C THR A 114 -18.79 -6.59 -6.67
N TYR A 115 -19.33 -7.65 -6.06
CA TYR A 115 -18.54 -8.75 -5.54
C TYR A 115 -19.18 -10.10 -5.81
N CYS A 116 -18.38 -11.16 -5.76
CA CYS A 116 -18.83 -12.54 -5.77
C CYS A 116 -18.35 -13.27 -4.52
N VAL A 117 -18.97 -14.41 -4.19
CA VAL A 117 -18.58 -15.31 -3.10
C VAL A 117 -18.33 -16.69 -3.69
N SER A 118 -17.13 -17.25 -3.50
CA SER A 118 -16.77 -18.52 -4.14
C SER A 118 -17.52 -19.71 -3.57
N ALA A 119 -18.60 -20.11 -4.25
CA ALA A 119 -19.49 -21.19 -3.83
C ALA A 119 -18.75 -22.53 -3.72
N GLY A 120 -17.91 -22.84 -4.70
CA GLY A 120 -17.15 -24.09 -4.73
C GLY A 120 -16.14 -24.20 -3.60
N LEU A 121 -15.46 -23.10 -3.25
CA LEU A 121 -14.41 -23.10 -2.24
C LEU A 121 -14.98 -23.07 -0.81
N PHE A 122 -16.03 -22.29 -0.56
CA PHE A 122 -16.67 -22.26 0.77
C PHE A 122 -17.52 -23.50 1.05
N GLY A 123 -18.00 -24.20 0.02
CA GLY A 123 -18.80 -25.42 0.16
C GLY A 123 -19.99 -25.21 1.10
N GLY A 124 -20.08 -26.01 2.17
CA GLY A 124 -21.18 -25.91 3.14
C GLY A 124 -21.24 -24.58 3.94
N ARG A 125 -20.22 -23.73 3.85
CA ARG A 125 -20.18 -22.40 4.47
C ARG A 125 -20.65 -21.28 3.55
N TYR A 126 -20.93 -21.57 2.28
CA TYR A 126 -21.28 -20.56 1.29
C TYR A 126 -22.46 -19.68 1.73
N ASP A 127 -23.58 -20.27 2.16
CA ASP A 127 -24.77 -19.52 2.59
C ASP A 127 -24.50 -18.63 3.83
N GLU A 128 -23.61 -19.09 4.72
CA GLU A 128 -23.17 -18.32 5.89
C GLU A 128 -22.38 -17.08 5.46
N VAL A 129 -21.41 -17.25 4.55
CA VAL A 129 -20.58 -16.15 4.05
C VAL A 129 -21.40 -15.14 3.23
N VAL A 130 -22.28 -15.60 2.34
CA VAL A 130 -23.17 -14.71 1.57
C VAL A 130 -24.01 -13.85 2.50
N ARG A 131 -24.62 -14.46 3.54
CA ARG A 131 -25.41 -13.73 4.52
C ARG A 131 -24.57 -12.73 5.29
N VAL A 132 -23.41 -13.14 5.80
CA VAL A 132 -22.54 -12.27 6.61
C VAL A 132 -21.98 -11.10 5.79
N MET A 133 -21.52 -11.34 4.56
CA MET A 133 -21.07 -10.27 3.66
C MET A 133 -22.20 -9.27 3.40
N ALA A 134 -23.42 -9.75 3.16
CA ALA A 134 -24.57 -8.89 2.93
C ALA A 134 -24.98 -8.09 4.20
N ASP A 135 -24.87 -8.68 5.40
CA ASP A 135 -25.10 -8.00 6.67
C ASP A 135 -24.03 -6.93 6.96
N ALA A 136 -22.76 -7.21 6.66
CA ALA A 136 -21.65 -6.27 6.81
C ALA A 136 -21.76 -5.11 5.82
N ALA A 137 -22.06 -5.40 4.55
CA ALA A 137 -22.32 -4.40 3.52
C ALA A 137 -23.45 -3.45 3.93
N ARG A 138 -24.59 -3.99 4.35
CA ARG A 138 -25.73 -3.19 4.82
C ARG A 138 -25.37 -2.24 5.97
N ALA A 139 -24.43 -2.62 6.83
CA ALA A 139 -24.01 -1.77 7.93
C ALA A 139 -23.32 -0.50 7.41
N TRP A 140 -22.44 -0.61 6.42
CA TRP A 140 -21.78 0.53 5.79
C TRP A 140 -22.74 1.37 4.92
N GLU A 141 -23.59 0.73 4.13
CA GLU A 141 -24.61 1.41 3.31
C GLU A 141 -25.63 2.20 4.16
N ALA A 142 -25.84 1.80 5.41
CA ALA A 142 -26.73 2.49 6.34
C ALA A 142 -26.13 3.80 6.89
N VAL A 143 -24.81 4.01 6.77
CA VAL A 143 -24.11 5.18 7.35
C VAL A 143 -23.35 6.01 6.33
N ALA A 144 -23.17 5.51 5.10
CA ALA A 144 -22.50 6.22 4.02
C ALA A 144 -23.16 5.94 2.67
N ASP A 145 -22.94 6.84 1.71
CA ASP A 145 -23.46 6.75 0.34
C ASP A 145 -22.67 5.77 -0.55
N VAL A 146 -22.57 4.53 -0.09
CA VAL A 146 -21.88 3.43 -0.77
C VAL A 146 -22.88 2.34 -1.16
N GLY A 147 -22.48 1.41 -2.02
CA GLY A 147 -23.33 0.33 -2.50
C GLY A 147 -22.52 -0.90 -2.86
N PHE A 148 -22.76 -1.99 -2.14
CA PHE A 148 -22.16 -3.30 -2.37
C PHE A 148 -23.17 -4.20 -3.06
N VAL A 149 -22.76 -4.81 -4.18
CA VAL A 149 -23.66 -5.59 -5.02
C VAL A 149 -23.14 -7.01 -5.17
N HIS A 150 -23.78 -7.96 -4.50
CA HIS A 150 -23.46 -9.38 -4.70
C HIS A 150 -23.96 -9.84 -6.07
N VAL A 151 -23.04 -10.26 -6.93
CA VAL A 151 -23.33 -10.80 -8.27
C VAL A 151 -23.29 -12.31 -8.20
N SER A 152 -24.38 -12.91 -7.72
CA SER A 152 -24.45 -14.35 -7.47
C SER A 152 -24.22 -15.23 -8.69
N ASP A 153 -24.48 -14.70 -9.89
CA ASP A 153 -24.22 -15.39 -11.16
C ASP A 153 -22.72 -15.67 -11.39
N GLU A 154 -21.84 -14.95 -10.70
CA GLU A 154 -20.38 -15.11 -10.78
C GLU A 154 -19.81 -16.02 -9.68
N ASP A 155 -20.62 -16.51 -8.73
CA ASP A 155 -20.15 -17.26 -7.55
C ASP A 155 -19.52 -18.63 -7.91
N ALA A 156 -19.92 -19.22 -9.03
CA ALA A 156 -19.33 -20.46 -9.53
C ALA A 156 -17.91 -20.29 -10.08
N ALA A 157 -17.52 -19.07 -10.46
CA ALA A 157 -16.22 -18.70 -11.02
C ALA A 157 -15.66 -17.45 -10.31
N CYS A 158 -15.82 -17.42 -8.99
CA CYS A 158 -15.40 -16.30 -8.16
C CYS A 158 -13.93 -16.42 -7.79
N ASP A 159 -13.07 -15.68 -8.49
CA ASP A 159 -11.63 -15.64 -8.29
C ASP A 159 -11.01 -14.27 -8.65
N ALA A 160 -9.71 -14.14 -8.41
CA ALA A 160 -8.93 -12.92 -8.65
C ALA A 160 -8.88 -12.48 -10.12
N SER A 161 -9.17 -13.37 -11.06
CA SER A 161 -9.15 -13.09 -12.49
C SER A 161 -10.50 -12.65 -13.05
N ASN A 162 -11.59 -12.82 -12.29
CA ASN A 162 -12.94 -12.53 -12.78
C ASN A 162 -13.16 -11.02 -12.99
N PRO A 163 -13.26 -10.52 -14.24
CA PRO A 163 -13.35 -9.08 -14.51
C PRO A 163 -14.77 -8.52 -14.34
N ARG A 164 -15.77 -9.35 -14.05
CA ARG A 164 -17.19 -8.94 -13.95
C ARG A 164 -17.57 -8.40 -12.57
N VAL A 165 -16.68 -8.54 -11.60
CA VAL A 165 -16.82 -8.01 -10.25
C VAL A 165 -15.63 -7.13 -9.90
N VAL A 166 -15.83 -6.18 -8.99
CA VAL A 166 -14.75 -5.34 -8.43
C VAL A 166 -13.79 -6.22 -7.63
N PHE A 167 -14.32 -7.15 -6.82
CA PHE A 167 -13.54 -8.04 -5.98
C PHE A 167 -14.19 -9.41 -5.76
N ASP A 168 -13.37 -10.39 -5.38
CA ASP A 168 -13.78 -11.75 -5.03
C ASP A 168 -13.66 -12.01 -3.52
N VAL A 169 -14.58 -12.81 -2.98
CA VAL A 169 -14.52 -13.32 -1.60
C VAL A 169 -14.23 -14.82 -1.65
N ARG A 170 -13.12 -15.24 -1.02
CA ARG A 170 -12.64 -16.63 -1.04
C ARG A 170 -12.14 -17.08 0.33
N PRO A 171 -12.24 -18.38 0.66
CA PRO A 171 -11.56 -18.91 1.82
C PRO A 171 -10.06 -19.02 1.56
N VAL A 172 -9.30 -19.00 2.64
CA VAL A 172 -7.88 -19.31 2.68
C VAL A 172 -7.59 -20.15 3.93
N ASP A 173 -6.46 -20.83 3.93
CA ASP A 173 -5.94 -21.51 5.12
C ASP A 173 -4.49 -21.07 5.31
N VAL A 174 -4.30 -20.09 6.18
CA VAL A 174 -3.02 -19.53 6.60
C VAL A 174 -2.73 -19.85 8.06
N ASP A 175 -3.33 -20.93 8.60
CA ASP A 175 -3.12 -21.37 9.99
C ASP A 175 -3.42 -20.29 11.05
N GLY A 176 -4.34 -19.35 10.75
CA GLY A 176 -4.74 -18.29 11.67
C GLY A 176 -3.71 -17.16 11.84
N GLU A 177 -2.78 -16.99 10.89
CA GLU A 177 -1.92 -15.80 10.80
C GLU A 177 -2.74 -14.51 10.70
N TYR A 178 -3.94 -14.60 10.11
CA TYR A 178 -4.98 -13.58 10.15
C TYR A 178 -6.37 -14.24 10.16
N LEU A 179 -7.40 -13.51 10.60
CA LEU A 179 -8.80 -13.99 10.54
C LEU A 179 -9.41 -13.75 9.17
N ALA A 180 -9.16 -12.56 8.62
CA ALA A 180 -9.43 -12.22 7.25
C ALA A 180 -8.46 -11.13 6.80
N ARG A 181 -8.50 -10.81 5.51
CA ARG A 181 -7.85 -9.63 4.97
C ARG A 181 -8.61 -9.04 3.81
N ALA A 182 -8.43 -7.74 3.59
CA ALA A 182 -9.03 -7.01 2.50
C ALA A 182 -8.04 -6.03 1.86
N PHE A 183 -8.41 -5.60 0.67
CA PHE A 183 -7.63 -4.71 -0.18
C PHE A 183 -8.08 -3.25 0.01
N PHE A 184 -7.24 -2.30 -0.43
CA PHE A 184 -7.61 -0.89 -0.56
C PHE A 184 -8.05 -0.52 -1.98
N PRO A 185 -8.88 0.52 -2.21
CA PRO A 185 -9.48 0.84 -3.51
C PRO A 185 -8.50 0.94 -4.69
N SER A 186 -7.29 1.46 -4.47
CA SER A 186 -6.21 1.58 -5.45
C SER A 186 -5.59 0.24 -5.90
N SER A 187 -5.86 -0.85 -5.19
CA SER A 187 -5.32 -2.18 -5.50
C SER A 187 -5.73 -2.63 -6.90
N SER A 188 -4.81 -3.30 -7.60
CA SER A 188 -5.11 -3.86 -8.92
C SER A 188 -6.18 -4.95 -8.81
N ARG A 189 -6.98 -5.20 -9.86
CA ARG A 189 -8.07 -6.18 -9.82
C ARG A 189 -7.63 -7.55 -9.28
N ALA A 190 -6.45 -8.04 -9.67
CA ALA A 190 -5.93 -9.32 -9.20
C ALA A 190 -5.71 -9.37 -7.68
N GLN A 191 -5.47 -8.22 -7.05
CA GLN A 191 -5.26 -8.07 -5.60
C GLN A 191 -6.54 -7.68 -4.85
N ARG A 192 -7.59 -7.24 -5.56
CA ARG A 192 -8.89 -6.92 -4.95
C ARG A 192 -9.64 -8.18 -4.56
N ASN A 193 -9.30 -8.71 -3.39
CA ASN A 193 -9.95 -9.87 -2.80
C ASN A 193 -10.11 -9.70 -1.28
N VAL A 194 -11.21 -10.25 -0.77
CA VAL A 194 -11.39 -10.48 0.67
C VAL A 194 -11.13 -11.97 0.91
N LEU A 195 -10.07 -12.28 1.65
CA LEU A 195 -9.75 -13.66 2.01
C LEU A 195 -10.16 -13.91 3.46
N ILE A 196 -10.89 -15.00 3.68
CA ILE A 196 -11.37 -15.40 5.02
C ILE A 196 -10.65 -16.68 5.42
N ASP A 197 -9.85 -16.60 6.48
CA ASP A 197 -9.15 -17.77 7.00
C ASP A 197 -10.13 -18.76 7.65
N VAL A 198 -9.82 -20.05 7.58
CA VAL A 198 -10.63 -21.11 8.19
C VAL A 198 -10.83 -20.92 9.70
N SER A 199 -9.88 -20.27 10.39
CA SER A 199 -9.97 -19.99 11.83
C SER A 199 -11.09 -18.99 12.18
N ALA A 200 -11.46 -18.09 11.26
CA ALA A 200 -12.51 -17.09 11.50
C ALA A 200 -13.91 -17.69 11.70
N PHE A 201 -14.14 -18.91 11.21
CA PHE A 201 -15.41 -19.63 11.41
C PHE A 201 -15.52 -20.29 12.79
N SER A 202 -14.45 -20.27 13.58
CA SER A 202 -14.40 -20.89 14.92
C SER A 202 -14.43 -19.86 16.05
N LEU A 203 -14.69 -18.58 15.73
CA LEU A 203 -14.81 -17.51 16.72
C LEU A 203 -16.00 -17.77 17.67
N GLY A 204 -15.73 -17.87 18.97
CA GLY A 204 -16.72 -18.18 20.01
C GLY A 204 -17.45 -16.93 20.56
N GLY A 205 -18.68 -17.10 21.05
CA GLY A 205 -19.64 -16.04 21.39
C GLY A 205 -19.35 -15.09 22.57
N GLY A 206 -18.08 -14.78 22.85
CA GLY A 206 -17.65 -13.85 23.90
C GLY A 206 -17.07 -12.51 23.40
N GLY A 207 -17.05 -12.25 22.09
CA GLY A 207 -16.41 -11.06 21.50
C GLY A 207 -16.67 -10.95 19.99
N VAL A 208 -15.62 -10.62 19.22
CA VAL A 208 -15.62 -10.53 17.75
C VAL A 208 -16.12 -11.82 17.11
N ASP A 209 -17.07 -11.70 16.19
CA ASP A 209 -17.58 -12.79 15.36
C ASP A 209 -17.27 -12.53 13.87
N LEU A 210 -17.58 -13.50 13.01
CA LEU A 210 -17.33 -13.38 11.57
C LEU A 210 -18.02 -12.14 10.96
N LEU A 211 -19.17 -11.70 11.49
CA LEU A 211 -19.84 -10.49 11.02
C LEU A 211 -19.08 -9.23 11.40
N GLY A 212 -18.56 -9.16 12.62
CA GLY A 212 -17.63 -8.11 13.04
C GLY A 212 -16.40 -8.04 12.15
N VAL A 213 -15.75 -9.20 11.89
CA VAL A 213 -14.58 -9.26 11.00
C VAL A 213 -14.94 -8.77 9.61
N MET A 214 -16.04 -9.22 8.99
CA MET A 214 -16.41 -8.76 7.65
C MET A 214 -16.79 -7.26 7.61
N ARG A 215 -17.34 -6.69 8.68
CA ARG A 215 -17.53 -5.22 8.75
C ARG A 215 -16.20 -4.48 8.71
N HIS A 216 -15.21 -4.97 9.45
CA HIS A 216 -13.85 -4.44 9.46
C HIS A 216 -13.23 -4.51 8.05
N GLU A 217 -13.22 -5.70 7.44
CA GLU A 217 -12.65 -5.91 6.11
C GLU A 217 -13.31 -5.02 5.05
N LEU A 218 -14.63 -4.86 5.10
CA LEU A 218 -15.32 -3.95 4.18
C LEU A 218 -14.99 -2.48 4.43
N GLY A 219 -14.51 -2.11 5.62
CA GLY A 219 -13.93 -0.80 5.87
C GLY A 219 -12.65 -0.57 5.06
N HIS A 220 -11.76 -1.55 4.97
CA HIS A 220 -10.58 -1.50 4.09
C HIS A 220 -10.96 -1.41 2.61
N VAL A 221 -12.00 -2.15 2.18
CA VAL A 221 -12.54 -2.03 0.81
C VAL A 221 -13.02 -0.61 0.51
N LEU A 222 -13.43 0.15 1.53
CA LEU A 222 -13.78 1.57 1.45
C LEU A 222 -12.59 2.52 1.70
N GLY A 223 -11.38 2.00 1.80
CA GLY A 223 -10.17 2.80 2.00
C GLY A 223 -9.85 3.14 3.46
N PHE A 224 -10.65 2.72 4.44
CA PHE A 224 -10.36 3.03 5.83
C PHE A 224 -9.21 2.15 6.35
N ARG A 225 -8.25 2.74 7.08
CA ARG A 225 -7.18 1.98 7.75
C ARG A 225 -7.52 1.79 9.23
N HIS A 226 -6.67 1.02 9.90
CA HIS A 226 -6.85 0.70 11.30
C HIS A 226 -6.75 1.90 12.24
N GLU A 227 -7.63 1.92 13.23
CA GLU A 227 -7.69 2.95 14.27
C GLU A 227 -6.47 2.90 15.22
N HIS A 228 -5.77 1.76 15.31
CA HIS A 228 -4.60 1.59 16.18
C HIS A 228 -3.27 2.07 15.57
N THR A 229 -3.26 2.49 14.30
CA THR A 229 -2.12 3.16 13.64
C THR A 229 -1.65 4.41 14.40
N ARG A 230 -2.40 4.81 15.42
CA ARG A 230 -2.30 6.04 16.18
C ARG A 230 -1.31 5.90 17.34
N PRO A 231 -0.47 6.92 17.58
CA PRO A 231 0.39 6.95 18.75
C PRO A 231 -0.36 6.80 20.09
N GLU A 232 -1.63 7.22 20.12
CA GLU A 232 -2.54 7.15 21.26
C GLU A 232 -2.93 5.71 21.64
N ALA A 233 -2.93 4.77 20.69
CA ALA A 233 -3.15 3.35 20.99
C ALA A 233 -2.02 2.78 21.86
N GLY A 234 -0.82 3.39 21.82
CA GLY A 234 0.32 3.09 22.68
C GLY A 234 0.99 1.72 22.42
N THR A 235 0.37 0.87 21.60
CA THR A 235 0.75 -0.52 21.22
C THR A 235 0.27 -0.80 19.78
N CYS A 236 0.89 -1.74 19.05
CA CYS A 236 0.55 -2.16 17.68
C CYS A 236 0.54 -1.02 16.64
N PHE A 237 1.71 -0.44 16.37
CA PHE A 237 1.84 0.62 15.37
C PHE A 237 1.96 0.06 13.95
N GLU A 238 1.34 0.74 13.00
CA GLU A 238 1.40 0.43 11.56
C GLU A 238 2.33 1.36 10.76
N ASP A 239 1.86 2.57 10.41
CA ASP A 239 2.58 3.59 9.64
C ASP A 239 1.93 5.00 9.77
N SER A 240 2.38 5.99 8.97
CA SER A 240 1.89 7.39 8.99
C SER A 240 1.16 7.87 7.72
N ALA A 241 0.88 7.00 6.74
CA ALA A 241 0.22 7.39 5.48
C ALA A 241 -1.31 7.34 5.60
N HIS A 242 -1.84 8.22 6.45
CA HIS A 242 -3.26 8.28 6.71
C HIS A 242 -3.75 9.71 6.94
N ARG A 243 -4.99 9.99 6.53
CA ARG A 243 -5.69 11.21 6.89
C ARG A 243 -6.71 10.95 8.00
N PRO A 244 -6.64 11.63 9.16
CA PRO A 244 -7.69 11.53 10.18
C PRO A 244 -9.04 12.11 9.70
N LEU A 245 -10.15 11.46 10.07
CA LEU A 245 -11.52 11.88 9.74
C LEU A 245 -12.37 12.33 10.96
N THR A 246 -12.30 11.60 12.08
CA THR A 246 -12.97 11.81 13.38
C THR A 246 -11.99 11.96 14.57
N PRO A 247 -12.42 11.93 15.85
CA PRO A 247 -11.58 11.68 17.04
C PRO A 247 -11.23 10.18 17.27
N TYR A 248 -10.23 9.84 18.11
CA TYR A 248 -9.86 8.44 18.42
C TYR A 248 -11.04 7.68 19.02
N ASP A 249 -11.33 6.51 18.45
CA ASP A 249 -12.38 5.65 18.95
C ASP A 249 -11.88 4.23 19.28
N ARG A 250 -11.67 3.95 20.57
CA ARG A 250 -11.29 2.61 21.06
C ARG A 250 -12.31 1.51 20.73
N ASP A 251 -13.54 1.90 20.41
CA ASP A 251 -14.66 1.02 20.09
C ASP A 251 -14.91 0.94 18.56
N SER A 252 -14.12 1.66 17.74
CA SER A 252 -14.23 1.67 16.27
C SER A 252 -14.25 0.28 15.67
N VAL A 253 -15.06 0.12 14.62
CA VAL A 253 -15.05 -1.07 13.76
C VAL A 253 -13.66 -1.34 13.17
N MET A 254 -12.85 -0.30 12.93
CA MET A 254 -11.49 -0.38 12.40
C MET A 254 -10.42 -0.55 13.49
N HIS A 255 -10.80 -0.77 14.75
CA HIS A 255 -9.84 -0.98 15.83
C HIS A 255 -9.60 -2.46 16.11
N TYR A 256 -8.34 -2.86 16.29
CA TYR A 256 -8.01 -4.17 16.84
C TYR A 256 -8.22 -4.22 18.36
N PRO A 257 -9.09 -5.10 18.87
CA PRO A 257 -9.32 -5.23 20.31
C PRO A 257 -8.04 -5.50 21.11
N GLN A 258 -7.15 -6.33 20.56
CA GLN A 258 -5.88 -6.75 21.18
C GLN A 258 -4.83 -5.63 21.28
N CYS A 259 -5.06 -4.50 20.61
CA CYS A 259 -4.12 -3.40 20.49
C CYS A 259 -4.58 -2.15 21.24
N ASN A 260 -5.07 -2.35 22.47
CA ASN A 260 -5.73 -1.33 23.30
C ASN A 260 -7.14 -0.92 22.83
N GLY A 261 -7.73 -1.70 21.94
CA GLY A 261 -9.15 -1.59 21.61
C GLY A 261 -10.03 -2.22 22.69
N ASN A 262 -11.33 -2.14 22.50
CA ASN A 262 -12.26 -2.82 23.40
C ASN A 262 -12.30 -4.32 23.12
N MET A 263 -11.70 -5.13 24.02
CA MET A 263 -11.73 -6.60 24.00
C MET A 263 -13.15 -7.21 24.03
N SER A 264 -14.17 -6.44 24.40
CA SER A 264 -15.58 -6.84 24.34
C SER A 264 -16.32 -6.32 23.10
N SER A 265 -15.64 -5.61 22.20
CA SER A 265 -16.22 -5.13 20.95
C SER A 265 -16.59 -6.29 20.05
N ARG A 266 -17.69 -6.09 19.31
CA ARG A 266 -18.12 -6.98 18.22
C ARG A 266 -17.78 -6.40 16.85
N LEU A 267 -16.93 -5.37 16.81
CA LEU A 267 -16.65 -4.57 15.60
C LEU A 267 -17.96 -4.08 14.97
N GLU A 268 -18.77 -3.41 15.78
CA GLU A 268 -19.94 -2.67 15.28
C GLU A 268 -19.49 -1.29 14.81
N ILE A 269 -20.10 -0.78 13.75
CA ILE A 269 -19.85 0.59 13.26
C ILE A 269 -20.32 1.57 14.33
N THR A 270 -19.39 2.37 14.84
CA THR A 270 -19.67 3.41 15.83
C THR A 270 -20.23 4.68 15.19
N ALA A 271 -20.65 5.63 16.02
CA ALA A 271 -21.06 6.95 15.53
C ALA A 271 -19.91 7.73 14.87
N LEU A 272 -18.66 7.50 15.31
CA LEU A 272 -17.48 8.13 14.73
C LEU A 272 -17.10 7.46 13.40
N ASP A 273 -17.20 6.15 13.31
CA ASP A 273 -17.03 5.44 12.02
C ASP A 273 -18.05 5.94 10.99
N ALA A 274 -19.32 6.05 11.39
CA ALA A 274 -20.40 6.57 10.55
C ALA A 274 -20.13 8.00 10.07
N GLN A 275 -19.72 8.90 10.99
CA GLN A 275 -19.37 10.27 10.65
C GLN A 275 -18.19 10.33 9.66
N GLY A 276 -17.13 9.58 9.92
CA GLY A 276 -15.96 9.52 9.04
C GLY A 276 -16.33 9.01 7.65
N ALA A 277 -17.15 7.95 7.58
CA ALA A 277 -17.59 7.40 6.31
C ALA A 277 -18.48 8.36 5.52
N ALA A 278 -19.42 9.05 6.17
CA ALA A 278 -20.23 10.08 5.55
C ALA A 278 -19.42 11.29 5.06
N LEU A 279 -18.31 11.65 5.74
CA LEU A 279 -17.39 12.70 5.28
C LEU A 279 -16.67 12.31 3.98
N VAL A 280 -16.34 11.03 3.80
CA VAL A 280 -15.64 10.54 2.61
C VAL A 280 -16.59 10.28 1.46
N TYR A 281 -17.72 9.62 1.71
CA TYR A 281 -18.60 9.11 0.67
C TYR A 281 -19.92 9.89 0.55
N GLY A 282 -20.31 10.66 1.56
CA GLY A 282 -21.61 11.33 1.65
C GLY A 282 -22.60 10.59 2.54
N GLU A 283 -23.65 11.28 2.95
CA GLU A 283 -24.74 10.73 3.77
C GLU A 283 -25.58 9.69 3.00
N PRO A 284 -26.12 8.64 3.66
CA PRO A 284 -26.97 7.65 3.02
C PRO A 284 -28.13 8.27 2.24
N GLY A 285 -28.25 7.88 0.97
CA GLY A 285 -29.35 8.37 0.12
C GLY A 285 -29.23 9.84 -0.29
N ALA A 286 -28.07 10.48 -0.08
CA ALA A 286 -27.81 11.80 -0.63
C ALA A 286 -28.01 11.77 -2.16
N ALA A 287 -28.74 12.75 -2.70
CA ALA A 287 -28.76 12.99 -4.14
C ALA A 287 -27.35 13.47 -4.58
N PRO A 288 -26.91 13.20 -5.83
CA PRO A 288 -25.64 13.71 -6.30
C PRO A 288 -25.57 15.21 -6.07
N GLY A 289 -24.64 15.66 -5.22
CA GLY A 289 -24.43 17.08 -4.99
C GLY A 289 -24.12 17.78 -6.31
N PRO A 290 -24.44 19.08 -6.48
CA PRO A 290 -24.02 19.82 -7.65
C PRO A 290 -22.49 19.82 -7.67
N GLY A 291 -21.91 19.00 -8.55
CA GLY A 291 -20.48 18.92 -8.74
C GLY A 291 -19.92 20.32 -9.00
N THR A 292 -18.87 20.66 -8.27
CA THR A 292 -18.08 21.87 -8.53
C THR A 292 -17.68 21.84 -10.03
N PRO A 293 -18.01 22.86 -10.84
CA PRO A 293 -17.66 22.85 -12.25
C PRO A 293 -16.15 23.02 -12.41
N GLY A 294 -15.46 21.95 -12.80
CA GLY A 294 -14.03 21.99 -13.09
C GLY A 294 -13.59 20.74 -13.86
N ALA A 295 -13.22 20.96 -15.13
CA ALA A 295 -12.69 20.00 -16.10
C ALA A 295 -13.68 18.99 -16.71
N THR A 296 -14.10 19.32 -17.92
CA THR A 296 -14.73 18.44 -18.92
C THR A 296 -14.02 17.07 -19.00
N PRO A 297 -14.75 15.95 -18.98
CA PRO A 297 -14.16 14.63 -19.25
C PRO A 297 -13.81 14.50 -20.74
N SER A 298 -12.54 14.29 -21.04
CA SER A 298 -12.11 13.80 -22.35
C SER A 298 -12.42 12.31 -22.43
N ILE A 299 -13.41 11.95 -23.25
CA ILE A 299 -13.75 10.57 -23.60
C ILE A 299 -12.59 9.98 -24.43
N PRO A 300 -11.93 8.88 -24.02
CA PRO A 300 -11.10 8.12 -24.95
C PRO A 300 -12.04 7.36 -25.92
N SER A 301 -12.00 7.77 -27.18
CA SER A 301 -12.70 7.14 -28.31
C SER A 301 -12.13 5.74 -28.58
N PRO A 302 -12.94 4.75 -29.02
CA PRO A 302 -12.50 3.37 -29.23
C PRO A 302 -11.44 3.25 -30.34
N ALA A 303 -10.40 2.47 -30.05
CA ALA A 303 -9.31 2.16 -30.96
C ALA A 303 -9.84 1.58 -32.29
N ARG A 304 -9.48 2.23 -33.40
CA ARG A 304 -9.68 1.72 -34.77
C ARG A 304 -8.48 0.84 -35.15
N PRO A 305 -8.67 -0.27 -35.90
CA PRO A 305 -7.63 -1.28 -36.08
C PRO A 305 -6.43 -0.78 -36.88
N ALA A 306 -5.24 -1.30 -36.53
CA ALA A 306 -3.97 -0.99 -37.18
C ALA A 306 -3.99 -1.26 -38.70
N PRO A 307 -3.45 -0.34 -39.53
CA PRO A 307 -3.20 -0.62 -40.93
C PRO A 307 -1.83 -1.28 -41.15
N ARG A 308 -1.84 -2.15 -42.15
CA ARG A 308 -0.82 -3.09 -42.64
C ARG A 308 0.39 -2.35 -43.25
N ILE A 309 1.60 -2.81 -42.96
CA ILE A 309 2.85 -2.38 -43.64
C ILE A 309 2.94 -3.05 -45.02
N ASP A 310 3.40 -2.30 -46.02
CA ASP A 310 4.28 -2.79 -47.12
C ASP A 310 4.94 -1.62 -47.88
N PRO A 311 6.07 -1.83 -48.59
CA PRO A 311 7.24 -0.94 -48.58
C PRO A 311 7.61 -0.31 -49.95
N PHE A 312 8.58 0.62 -49.90
CA PHE A 312 9.33 1.29 -51.00
C PHE A 312 8.65 2.43 -51.78
N GLY A 313 9.31 3.60 -51.78
CA GLY A 313 9.06 4.69 -52.72
C GLY A 313 9.71 6.00 -52.25
N ALA A 314 10.95 6.24 -52.66
CA ALA A 314 11.69 7.47 -52.41
C ALA A 314 11.25 8.60 -53.34
N GLU A 315 11.23 9.84 -52.83
CA GLU A 315 11.60 11.08 -53.55
C GLU A 315 11.77 12.25 -52.55
N THR A 316 12.84 13.04 -52.72
CA THR A 316 13.25 14.21 -51.90
C THR A 316 13.20 15.49 -52.76
N PRO A 317 13.32 16.72 -52.21
CA PRO A 317 12.31 17.59 -51.60
C PRO A 317 12.19 18.96 -52.35
N PRO A 318 11.49 19.97 -51.79
CA PRO A 318 12.06 21.30 -51.82
C PRO A 318 12.14 21.94 -50.41
N GLU A 319 13.37 22.34 -50.10
CA GLU A 319 13.84 23.43 -49.23
C GLU A 319 12.81 24.14 -48.33
N GLU A 320 12.81 23.78 -47.04
CA GLU A 320 12.28 24.59 -45.96
C GLU A 320 13.37 24.84 -44.89
N ARG A 321 13.40 26.08 -44.42
CA ARG A 321 14.39 26.72 -43.53
C ARG A 321 14.96 25.81 -42.43
N PRO A 322 16.27 25.96 -42.10
CA PRO A 322 16.87 25.23 -40.99
C PRO A 322 16.11 25.52 -39.68
N PRO A 323 15.78 24.49 -38.87
CA PRO A 323 15.26 24.71 -37.53
C PRO A 323 16.30 25.46 -36.70
N ALA A 324 15.81 26.33 -35.82
CA ALA A 324 16.64 27.04 -34.86
C ALA A 324 17.53 26.04 -34.08
N PRO A 325 18.79 26.41 -33.75
CA PRO A 325 19.63 25.54 -32.95
C PRO A 325 18.89 25.19 -31.64
N PRO A 326 19.00 23.94 -31.16
CA PRO A 326 18.43 23.57 -29.88
C PRO A 326 18.94 24.54 -28.81
N PRO A 327 18.14 24.90 -27.79
CA PRO A 327 18.62 25.70 -26.68
C PRO A 327 19.90 25.05 -26.15
N GLU A 328 20.95 25.87 -26.00
CA GLU A 328 22.26 25.46 -25.50
C GLU A 328 22.09 24.52 -24.31
N GLU A 329 22.66 23.31 -24.41
CA GLU A 329 22.84 22.46 -23.23
C GLU A 329 23.56 23.30 -22.16
N PRO A 330 23.05 23.35 -20.91
CA PRO A 330 23.80 23.99 -19.86
C PRO A 330 25.17 23.31 -19.77
N SER A 331 26.20 24.12 -19.95
CA SER A 331 27.62 23.80 -19.95
C SER A 331 27.97 22.57 -19.10
N THR A 332 28.70 21.63 -19.70
CA THR A 332 29.28 20.42 -19.10
C THR A 332 29.74 20.61 -17.65
N GLY A 333 28.84 20.31 -16.70
CA GLY A 333 29.21 19.89 -15.36
C GLY A 333 29.92 18.55 -15.43
N ALA A 334 30.76 18.23 -14.44
CA ALA A 334 31.49 16.98 -14.42
C ALA A 334 30.49 15.84 -14.14
N CYS A 335 30.06 15.11 -15.17
CA CYS A 335 29.18 13.97 -14.97
C CYS A 335 29.98 12.76 -14.49
N ARG A 336 29.53 12.13 -13.41
CA ARG A 336 29.96 10.79 -12.99
C ARG A 336 28.96 9.77 -13.50
N THR A 337 29.47 8.62 -13.92
CA THR A 337 28.63 7.52 -14.40
C THR A 337 28.88 6.26 -13.59
N GLY A 338 27.86 5.41 -13.55
CA GLY A 338 27.91 4.07 -13.00
C GLY A 338 26.98 3.16 -13.79
N SER A 339 27.10 1.87 -13.61
CA SER A 339 26.13 0.91 -14.12
C SER A 339 26.04 -0.30 -13.21
N GLY A 340 24.96 -1.05 -13.35
CA GLY A 340 24.72 -2.24 -12.55
C GLY A 340 23.59 -3.09 -13.12
N ALA A 341 23.47 -4.28 -12.54
CA ALA A 341 22.30 -5.13 -12.64
C ALA A 341 21.82 -5.42 -11.22
N LEU A 342 20.52 -5.47 -11.03
CA LEU A 342 19.87 -5.68 -9.74
C LEU A 342 18.83 -6.78 -9.87
N ILE A 343 18.72 -7.60 -8.84
CA ILE A 343 17.56 -8.47 -8.64
C ILE A 343 16.54 -7.78 -7.72
N PRO A 344 15.28 -8.24 -7.67
CA PRO A 344 14.28 -7.67 -6.78
C PRO A 344 14.77 -7.59 -5.32
N GLY A 345 14.73 -6.40 -4.73
CA GLY A 345 15.18 -6.11 -3.37
C GLY A 345 16.66 -5.78 -3.21
N GLU A 346 17.49 -5.94 -4.26
CA GLU A 346 18.91 -5.60 -4.20
C GLU A 346 19.12 -4.07 -4.28
N VAL A 347 20.11 -3.57 -3.53
CA VAL A 347 20.46 -2.14 -3.48
C VAL A 347 21.92 -1.94 -3.83
N HIS A 348 22.19 -1.18 -4.90
CA HIS A 348 23.54 -0.72 -5.22
C HIS A 348 23.76 0.68 -4.65
N ARG A 349 24.60 0.75 -3.61
CA ARG A 349 24.96 2.00 -2.93
C ARG A 349 26.23 2.59 -3.51
N TYR A 350 26.15 3.79 -4.08
CA TYR A 350 27.33 4.47 -4.61
C TYR A 350 28.11 5.20 -3.49
N PRO A 351 29.43 5.34 -3.63
CA PRO A 351 30.22 6.16 -2.73
C PRO A 351 29.66 7.58 -2.64
N THR A 352 29.73 8.17 -1.46
CA THR A 352 29.30 9.56 -1.25
C THR A 352 30.08 10.50 -2.17
N LEU A 353 29.36 11.40 -2.83
CA LEU A 353 29.93 12.38 -3.75
C LEU A 353 29.96 13.76 -3.10
N ASP A 354 31.14 14.38 -3.09
CA ASP A 354 31.28 15.77 -2.64
C ASP A 354 30.87 16.71 -3.78
N VAL A 355 29.76 17.44 -3.57
CA VAL A 355 29.26 18.43 -4.53
C VAL A 355 29.30 19.81 -3.89
N PRO A 356 29.98 20.82 -4.50
CA PRO A 356 30.01 22.16 -3.95
C PRO A 356 28.61 22.75 -3.72
N ALA A 357 28.45 23.50 -2.64
CA ALA A 357 27.19 24.16 -2.30
C ALA A 357 26.72 25.08 -3.44
N GLY A 358 25.40 25.11 -3.66
CA GLY A 358 24.74 25.93 -4.68
C GLY A 358 24.77 25.35 -6.10
N ARG A 359 25.30 24.12 -6.28
CA ARG A 359 25.24 23.41 -7.58
C ARG A 359 23.91 22.69 -7.76
N THR A 360 23.34 22.78 -8.96
CA THR A 360 22.24 21.90 -9.38
C THR A 360 22.82 20.54 -9.74
N ILE A 361 22.32 19.49 -9.11
CA ILE A 361 22.66 18.10 -9.37
C ILE A 361 21.52 17.50 -10.19
N THR A 362 21.83 16.94 -11.35
CA THR A 362 20.91 16.13 -12.15
C THR A 362 21.38 14.69 -12.11
N ILE A 363 20.53 13.79 -11.64
CA ILE A 363 20.78 12.36 -11.60
C ILE A 363 19.78 11.66 -12.50
N THR A 364 20.23 10.72 -13.33
CA THR A 364 19.35 9.89 -14.16
C THR A 364 19.81 8.45 -14.18
N THR A 365 18.88 7.51 -14.19
CA THR A 365 19.12 6.11 -14.59
C THR A 365 18.51 5.86 -15.96
N ARG A 366 19.05 4.88 -16.71
CA ARG A 366 18.45 4.34 -17.94
C ARG A 366 18.79 2.86 -18.08
N GLY A 367 17.92 2.06 -18.69
CA GLY A 367 18.24 0.66 -19.01
C GLY A 367 17.03 -0.21 -19.31
N ALA A 368 16.90 -1.32 -18.59
CA ALA A 368 15.75 -2.23 -18.68
C ALA A 368 15.34 -2.74 -17.29
N GLY A 369 14.08 -3.17 -17.16
CA GLY A 369 13.51 -3.56 -15.86
C GLY A 369 13.15 -2.34 -15.02
N ASP A 370 13.13 -2.52 -13.70
CA ASP A 370 12.62 -1.54 -12.73
C ASP A 370 13.71 -1.19 -11.70
N ALA A 371 14.44 -0.12 -11.99
CA ALA A 371 15.60 0.32 -11.21
C ALA A 371 15.42 1.76 -10.75
N ASP A 372 15.06 1.90 -9.48
CA ASP A 372 14.65 3.15 -8.88
C ASP A 372 15.79 3.89 -8.25
N LEU A 373 15.65 5.21 -8.24
CA LEU A 373 16.70 6.12 -7.85
C LEU A 373 16.34 6.83 -6.55
N TYR A 374 17.15 6.61 -5.51
CA TYR A 374 17.02 7.28 -4.23
C TYR A 374 18.25 8.14 -3.95
N THR A 375 18.06 9.45 -3.85
CA THR A 375 19.15 10.41 -3.70
C THR A 375 18.87 11.45 -2.62
N TRP A 376 19.85 11.74 -1.78
CA TRP A 376 19.71 12.74 -0.73
C TRP A 376 21.05 13.35 -0.32
N MET A 377 20.98 14.53 0.27
CA MET A 377 22.15 15.20 0.87
C MET A 377 22.33 14.70 2.31
N GLN A 378 23.58 14.44 2.75
CA GLN A 378 23.83 13.94 4.10
C GLN A 378 23.32 14.89 5.19
N GLY A 379 22.50 14.36 6.10
CA GLY A 379 21.90 15.15 7.17
C GLY A 379 20.64 15.92 6.76
N ALA A 380 20.21 15.84 5.50
CA ALA A 380 18.93 16.37 5.06
C ALA A 380 17.77 15.47 5.51
N SER A 381 16.63 16.09 5.84
CA SER A 381 15.38 15.39 6.17
C SER A 381 14.57 14.97 4.94
N GLY A 382 15.10 15.19 3.74
CA GLY A 382 14.44 14.90 2.46
C GLY A 382 15.44 14.71 1.32
N GLY A 383 14.98 14.11 0.24
CA GLY A 383 15.75 13.77 -0.95
C GLY A 383 14.89 13.81 -2.20
N CYS A 384 15.44 13.29 -3.29
CA CYS A 384 14.69 12.98 -4.49
C CYS A 384 14.65 11.46 -4.67
N ALA A 385 13.43 10.94 -4.77
CA ALA A 385 13.13 9.60 -5.22
C ALA A 385 12.42 9.71 -6.57
N SER A 386 12.73 8.79 -7.48
CA SER A 386 12.06 8.65 -8.77
C SER A 386 11.77 7.16 -8.92
N GLU A 387 10.46 6.86 -8.94
CA GLU A 387 9.85 5.54 -8.70
C GLU A 387 8.84 5.24 -9.83
N GLY A 388 9.33 5.30 -11.07
CA GLY A 388 8.58 4.87 -12.25
C GLY A 388 8.79 3.37 -12.51
N PRO A 389 7.89 2.70 -13.26
CA PRO A 389 7.95 1.25 -13.51
C PRO A 389 9.05 0.86 -14.52
N THR A 390 10.05 1.73 -14.69
CA THR A 390 11.09 1.60 -15.70
C THR A 390 12.42 2.02 -15.11
N SER A 391 13.50 1.44 -15.60
CA SER A 391 14.86 1.91 -15.29
C SER A 391 15.20 3.34 -15.75
N GLU A 392 14.27 4.10 -16.35
CA GLU A 392 14.48 5.50 -16.75
C GLU A 392 13.99 6.47 -15.66
N GLU A 393 14.81 6.67 -14.64
CA GLU A 393 14.46 7.54 -13.52
C GLU A 393 15.27 8.84 -13.53
N GLY A 394 14.74 9.90 -12.92
CA GLY A 394 15.30 11.24 -13.00
C GLY A 394 15.09 12.07 -11.74
N CYS A 395 16.18 12.58 -11.19
CA CYS A 395 16.18 13.43 -10.00
C CYS A 395 16.96 14.72 -10.21
N VAL A 396 16.43 15.83 -9.68
CA VAL A 396 17.11 17.12 -9.66
C VAL A 396 17.15 17.65 -8.23
N LEU A 397 18.35 17.91 -7.73
CA LEU A 397 18.61 18.42 -6.38
C LEU A 397 19.47 19.68 -6.45
N THR A 398 19.46 20.47 -5.38
CA THR A 398 20.45 21.55 -5.19
C THR A 398 21.37 21.17 -4.05
N SER A 399 22.68 21.15 -4.28
CA SER A 399 23.67 20.84 -3.26
C SER A 399 23.71 21.94 -2.20
N ASP A 400 23.68 21.54 -0.93
CA ASP A 400 23.98 22.39 0.22
C ASP A 400 25.47 22.34 0.64
N GLY A 401 26.30 21.57 -0.10
CA GLY A 401 27.71 21.35 0.19
C GLY A 401 27.99 20.15 1.09
N SER A 402 26.96 19.45 1.57
CA SER A 402 27.11 18.17 2.26
C SER A 402 27.31 17.02 1.25
N GLY A 403 27.60 15.81 1.74
CA GLY A 403 27.85 14.67 0.87
C GLY A 403 26.57 14.18 0.19
N LEU A 404 26.57 14.05 -1.13
CA LEU A 404 25.47 13.45 -1.89
C LEU A 404 25.51 11.92 -1.76
N ARG A 405 24.38 11.32 -1.38
CA ARG A 405 24.12 9.88 -1.39
C ARG A 405 23.28 9.51 -2.60
N VAL A 406 23.65 8.40 -3.25
CA VAL A 406 22.94 7.86 -4.41
C VAL A 406 22.86 6.35 -4.25
N ASP A 407 21.64 5.86 -4.09
CA ASP A 407 21.33 4.45 -4.06
C ASP A 407 20.44 4.13 -5.27
N VAL A 408 20.72 3.01 -5.95
CA VAL A 408 19.86 2.47 -7.00
C VAL A 408 19.30 1.14 -6.52
N VAL A 409 17.99 0.97 -6.56
CA VAL A 409 17.26 -0.15 -5.97
C VAL A 409 16.56 -0.93 -7.09
N GLY A 410 16.69 -2.25 -7.10
CA GLY A 410 16.00 -3.11 -8.07
C GLY A 410 14.67 -3.57 -7.51
N PHE A 411 13.57 -3.27 -8.18
CA PHE A 411 12.24 -3.76 -7.83
C PHE A 411 11.76 -4.90 -8.75
N ASP A 412 12.37 -5.03 -9.92
CA ASP A 412 12.40 -6.23 -10.75
C ASP A 412 13.86 -6.59 -11.11
N PHE A 413 14.09 -7.65 -11.88
CA PHE A 413 15.35 -7.84 -12.61
C PHE A 413 15.60 -6.62 -13.50
N ALA A 414 16.57 -5.80 -13.10
CA ALA A 414 16.84 -4.55 -13.77
C ALA A 414 18.32 -4.44 -14.16
N THR A 415 18.57 -3.73 -15.24
CA THR A 415 19.90 -3.24 -15.63
C THR A 415 19.82 -1.75 -15.78
N TYR A 416 20.80 -1.01 -15.28
CA TYR A 416 20.77 0.44 -15.34
C TYR A 416 22.15 1.04 -15.61
N GLU A 417 22.16 2.19 -16.27
CA GLU A 417 23.26 3.14 -16.37
C GLU A 417 22.88 4.40 -15.59
N LEU A 418 23.62 4.68 -14.53
CA LEU A 418 23.49 5.87 -13.71
C LEU A 418 24.35 7.00 -14.27
N ARG A 419 23.81 8.22 -14.29
CA ARG A 419 24.53 9.45 -14.63
C ARG A 419 24.20 10.53 -13.60
N VAL A 420 25.21 11.12 -12.98
CA VAL A 420 25.11 12.20 -11.98
C VAL A 420 25.90 13.40 -12.49
N CYS A 421 25.27 14.54 -12.78
CA CYS A 421 25.91 15.74 -13.33
C CYS A 421 25.70 16.95 -12.40
N PHE A 422 26.76 17.73 -12.14
CA PHE A 422 26.73 18.93 -11.27
C PHE A 422 27.86 19.93 -11.57
#